data_AF-A0A389MPV6-F1
#
_entry.id   AF-A0A389MPV6-F1
#
_cell.length_a   1.000
_cell.length_b   1.000
_cell.length_c   1.000
_cell.angle_alpha   90.00
_cell.angle_beta   90.00
_cell.angle_gamma   90.00
#
_symmetry.space_group_name_H-M   'P 1'
#
loop_
_entity.id
_entity.type
_entity.pdbx_description
1 polymer ?
#
loop_
_entity_poly.entity_id
_entity_poly.type
_entity_poly.pdbx_seq_one_letter_code
_entity_poly.pdbx_strand_id
1 'polypeptide(L)' 'MASDPGLIAFAREHLDMARRNEGLFVGQLDADEYAAFQRMCRQGLVERRYPGLAGFMGLATITLTDAGRAALDAHREEGR' A
#
# COMPACT_ATOMS: atom_id res chain seq x y z
N MET A 1 -13.49 1.09 14.47
CA MET A 1 -12.93 -0.10 13.80
C MET A 1 -11.43 -0.03 14.00
N ALA A 2 -10.84 -0.96 14.74
CA ALA A 2 -9.40 -0.96 14.95
C ALA A 2 -8.72 -1.31 13.62
N SER A 3 -7.95 -0.38 13.08
CA SER A 3 -7.09 -0.64 11.92
C SER A 3 -6.05 -1.69 12.29
N ASP A 4 -5.83 -2.66 11.41
CA ASP A 4 -4.93 -3.78 11.64
C ASP A 4 -3.46 -3.31 11.67
N PRO A 5 -2.67 -3.66 12.70
CA PRO A 5 -1.28 -3.21 12.82
C PRO A 5 -0.38 -3.68 11.67
N GLY A 6 -0.67 -4.82 11.04
CA GLY A 6 0.08 -5.32 9.88
C GLY A 6 -0.15 -4.48 8.62
N LEU A 7 -1.38 -3.98 8.44
CA LEU A 7 -1.74 -3.07 7.35
C LEU A 7 -0.95 -1.75 7.42
N ILE A 8 -0.71 -1.25 8.62
CA ILE A 8 -0.01 0.02 8.86
C ILE A 8 1.48 -0.12 8.63
N ALA A 9 2.08 -1.22 9.11
CA ALA A 9 3.50 -1.51 8.89
C ALA A 9 3.80 -1.65 7.38
N PHE A 10 2.98 -2.43 6.68
CA PHE A 10 3.06 -2.56 5.23
C PHE A 10 2.92 -1.19 4.53
N ALA A 11 1.91 -0.41 4.89
CA ALA A 11 1.67 0.91 4.30
C ALA A 11 2.88 1.85 4.46
N ARG A 12 3.52 1.88 5.63
CA ARG A 12 4.66 2.76 5.87
C ARG A 12 5.91 2.36 5.10
N GLU A 13 6.21 1.07 5.05
CA GLU A 13 7.45 0.59 4.42
C GLU A 13 7.32 0.56 2.89
N HIS A 14 6.25 -0.05 2.40
CA HIS A 14 6.12 -0.35 0.98
C HIS A 14 5.55 0.81 0.17
N LEU A 15 4.70 1.66 0.74
CA LEU A 15 4.21 2.84 0.00
C LEU A 15 5.26 3.95 -0.05
N ASP A 16 6.11 4.10 0.97
CA ASP A 16 7.20 5.07 0.91
C ASP A 16 8.25 4.62 -0.11
N MET A 17 8.60 3.33 -0.15
CA MET A 17 9.45 2.77 -1.21
C MET A 17 8.80 2.90 -2.59
N ALA A 18 7.50 2.59 -2.73
CA ALA A 18 6.81 2.70 -4.01
C ALA A 18 6.75 4.15 -4.52
N ARG A 19 6.60 5.11 -3.61
CA ARG A 19 6.55 6.53 -3.95
C ARG A 19 7.91 7.08 -4.37
N ARG A 20 9.01 6.54 -3.81
CA ARG A 20 10.39 6.87 -4.22
C ARG A 20 10.83 6.18 -5.51
N ASN A 21 10.29 5.00 -5.81
CA ASN A 21 10.66 4.16 -6.96
C ASN A 21 9.59 4.11 -8.07
N GLU A 22 8.61 5.01 -8.03
CA GLU A 22 7.52 5.13 -9.02
C GLU A 22 6.61 3.87 -9.16
N GLY A 23 6.64 2.96 -8.19
CA GLY A 23 5.78 1.78 -8.15
C GLY A 23 6.21 0.71 -7.15
N LEU A 24 5.33 -0.26 -6.91
CA LEU A 24 5.55 -1.44 -6.10
C LEU A 24 5.55 -2.70 -6.97
N PHE A 25 6.60 -3.49 -6.89
CA PHE A 25 6.65 -4.80 -7.53
C PHE A 25 5.84 -5.80 -6.69
N VAL A 26 4.60 -6.03 -7.10
CA VAL A 26 3.67 -6.87 -6.34
C VAL A 26 4.13 -8.33 -6.28
N GLY A 27 4.91 -8.78 -7.26
CA GLY A 27 5.51 -10.12 -7.28
C GLY A 27 6.70 -10.31 -6.34
N GLN A 28 7.20 -9.24 -5.70
CA GLN A 28 8.26 -9.31 -4.70
C GLN A 28 7.74 -9.33 -3.26
N LEU A 29 6.43 -9.10 -3.07
CA LEU A 29 5.79 -9.16 -1.77
C LEU A 29 5.71 -10.62 -1.30
N ASP A 30 5.94 -10.84 -0.02
CA ASP A 30 5.61 -12.12 0.61
C ASP A 30 4.09 -12.29 0.76
N ALA A 31 3.66 -13.46 1.26
CA ALA A 31 2.25 -13.80 1.36
C ALA A 31 1.46 -12.88 2.31
N ASP A 32 2.07 -12.47 3.42
CA ASP A 32 1.44 -11.62 4.44
C ASP A 32 1.39 -10.16 3.95
N GLU A 33 2.46 -9.68 3.34
CA GLU A 33 2.53 -8.37 2.70
C GLU A 33 1.52 -8.25 1.55
N TYR A 34 1.42 -9.28 0.71
CA TYR A 34 0.45 -9.33 -0.36
C TYR A 34 -0.99 -9.33 0.17
N ALA A 35 -1.26 -10.08 1.25
CA ALA A 35 -2.56 -10.09 1.89
C ALA A 35 -2.92 -8.73 2.50
N ALA A 36 -1.96 -8.05 3.13
CA ALA A 36 -2.11 -6.67 3.62
C ALA A 36 -2.40 -5.71 2.46
N PHE A 37 -1.62 -5.76 1.38
CA PHE A 37 -1.83 -4.96 0.18
C PHE A 37 -3.23 -5.16 -0.42
N GLN A 38 -3.66 -6.41 -0.59
CA GLN A 38 -5.01 -6.71 -1.09
C GLN A 38 -6.10 -6.16 -0.18
N ARG A 39 -5.91 -6.23 1.15
CA ARG A 39 -6.84 -5.63 2.11
C ARG A 39 -6.90 -4.11 1.95
N MET A 40 -5.77 -3.42 1.79
CA MET A 40 -5.75 -1.96 1.53
C MET A 40 -6.54 -1.61 0.27
N CYS A 41 -6.33 -2.35 -0.82
CA CYS A 41 -7.07 -2.14 -2.06
C CYS A 41 -8.58 -2.34 -1.86
N ARG A 42 -8.98 -3.42 -1.18
CA ARG A 42 -10.39 -3.73 -0.93
C ARG A 42 -11.07 -2.72 0.00
N GLN A 43 -10.31 -2.13 0.94
CA GLN A 43 -10.79 -1.07 1.81
C GLN A 43 -10.78 0.31 1.14
N GLY A 44 -10.32 0.42 -0.11
CA GLY A 44 -10.22 1.68 -0.83
C GLY A 44 -9.17 2.63 -0.26
N LEU A 45 -8.19 2.13 0.49
CA LEU A 45 -7.09 2.92 1.06
C LEU A 45 -6.00 3.20 0.01
N VAL A 46 -5.84 2.28 -0.94
CA VAL A 46 -4.89 2.42 -2.05
C VAL A 46 -5.52 1.97 -3.35
N GLU A 47 -5.23 2.68 -4.42
CA GLU A 47 -5.52 2.26 -5.78
C GLU A 47 -4.25 1.71 -6.43
N ARG A 48 -4.40 0.60 -7.14
CA ARG A 48 -3.30 0.00 -7.91
C ARG A 48 -3.61 0.10 -9.40
N ARG A 49 -2.60 0.44 -10.20
CA ARG A 49 -2.65 0.38 -11.67
C ARG A 49 -1.42 -0.35 -12.19
N TYR A 50 -1.61 -1.11 -13.26
CA TYR A 50 -0.55 -1.83 -13.97
C TYR A 50 -0.38 -1.20 -15.36
N PRO A 51 0.44 -0.15 -15.51
CA PRO A 51 0.58 0.54 -16.79
C PRO A 51 1.47 -0.24 -17.76
N GLY A 52 0.95 -0.49 -18.96
CA GLY A 52 1.72 -0.97 -20.11
C GLY A 52 2.64 -2.18 -19.82
N LEU A 53 3.89 -2.10 -20.27
CA LEU A 53 4.89 -3.16 -20.16
C LEU A 53 5.36 -3.40 -18.71
N ALA A 54 5.35 -2.35 -17.88
CA ALA A 54 5.64 -2.44 -16.44
C ALA A 54 4.61 -3.33 -15.72
N GLY A 55 3.34 -3.21 -16.12
CA GLY A 55 2.27 -4.07 -15.64
C GLY A 55 2.49 -5.56 -15.91
N PHE A 56 3.05 -5.88 -17.08
CA PHE A 56 3.37 -7.27 -17.47
C PHE A 56 4.47 -7.89 -16.60
N MET A 57 5.38 -7.07 -16.07
CA MET A 57 6.43 -7.49 -15.14
C MET A 57 5.97 -7.47 -13.66
N GLY A 58 4.69 -7.23 -13.40
CA GLY A 58 4.13 -7.20 -12.05
C GLY A 58 4.40 -5.90 -11.28
N LEU A 59 4.89 -4.85 -11.95
CA LEU A 59 5.05 -3.52 -11.36
C LEU A 59 3.69 -2.81 -11.33
N ALA A 60 3.19 -2.57 -10.13
CA ALA A 60 2.00 -1.78 -9.89
C ALA A 60 2.37 -0.36 -9.48
N THR A 61 1.87 0.65 -10.17
CA THR A 61 1.82 2.00 -9.60
C THR A 61 0.75 2.02 -8.53
N ILE A 62 1.08 2.55 -7.35
CA ILE A 62 0.15 2.66 -6.23
C ILE A 62 -0.09 4.13 -5.94
N THR A 63 -1.37 4.49 -5.83
CA THR A 63 -1.81 5.80 -5.41
C THR A 63 -2.53 5.68 -4.08
N LEU A 64 -2.12 6.50 -3.11
CA LEU A 64 -2.82 6.62 -1.84
C LEU A 64 -4.14 7.38 -2.07
N THR A 65 -5.26 6.85 -1.59
CA THR A 65 -6.54 7.57 -1.60
C THR A 65 -6.60 8.56 -0.44
N ASP A 66 -7.56 9.48 -0.45
CA ASP A 66 -7.80 10.38 0.70
C ASP A 66 -8.10 9.59 1.99
N ALA A 67 -8.84 8.49 1.88
CA ALA A 67 -9.10 7.59 3.01
C ALA A 67 -7.82 6.90 3.51
N GLY A 68 -6.95 6.45 2.60
CA GLY A 68 -5.64 5.90 2.94
C GLY A 68 -4.73 6.92 3.61
N ARG A 69 -4.79 8.18 3.17
CA ARG A 69 -4.03 9.28 3.78
C ARG A 69 -4.51 9.56 5.20
N ALA A 70 -5.82 9.70 5.39
CA ALA A 70 -6.40 9.90 6.73
C ALA A 70 -6.07 8.74 7.68
N ALA A 71 -6.09 7.49 7.20
CA ALA A 71 -5.72 6.33 8.01
C ALA A 71 -4.23 6.35 8.42
N LEU A 72 -3.34 6.74 7.50
CA LEU A 72 -1.91 6.90 7.79
C LEU A 72 -1.64 8.02 8.82
N ASP A 73 -2.33 9.15 8.70
CA ASP A 73 -2.19 10.28 9.63
C ASP A 73 -2.78 9.96 11.02
N ALA A 74 -3.94 9.30 11.11
CA ALA A 74 -4.54 8.89 12.38
C ALA A 74 -3.58 8.01 13.22
N HIS A 75 -2.85 7.10 12.58
CA HIS A 75 -1.86 6.27 13.27
C HIS A 75 -0.55 6.98 13.60
N ARG A 76 -0.24 8.10 12.93
CA ARG A 76 0.90 8.94 13.31
C ARG A 76 0.66 9.62 14.66
N GLU A 77 -0.60 9.92 14.98
CA GLU A 77 -0.99 10.56 16.23
C GLU A 77 -1.13 9.54 17.39
N GLU A 78 -1.53 8.29 17.11
CA GLU A 78 -1.61 7.23 18.12
C GLU A 78 -0.25 6.65 18.56
N GLY A 79 0.81 6.88 17.78
CA GLY A 79 2.17 6.41 18.09
C GLY A 79 2.98 7.33 19.01
N ARG A 80 2.35 8.29 19.70
CA ARG A 80 3.01 9.31 20.53
C ARG A 80 2.67 9.19 22.00
#